data_AF-A0A3R8KKI3-F1
#
_entry.id   AF-A0A3R8KKI3-F1
#
_cell.length_a   1.000
_cell.length_b   1.000
_cell.length_c   1.000
_cell.angle_alpha   90.00
_cell.angle_beta   90.00
_cell.angle_gamma   90.00
#
_symmetry.space_group_name_H-M   'P 1'
#
loop_
_entity.id
_entity.type
_entity.pdbx_description
1 polymer ?
#
loop_
_entity_poly.entity_id
_entity_poly.type
_entity_poly.pdbx_seq_one_letter_code
_entity_poly.pdbx_strand_id
1 'polypeptide(L)'
;MRRKQPRYLGLLIIIIGLSILALSWLFIGYDNSDASTGNHRLFKTELHHVTVTDRGEWRVSGTTDAPAGSKIVALGTTDVASVASSLASTTDWARVNNGRFTATINAYNAIDGHDYHNGQRVPVTVVAVTDYQQRQYDLLPAGLRDQLQQFAPHQLKLTEQLAQYCRDAYHQYD
;
A
#
# COMPACT_ATOMS: atom_id res chain seq x y z
N MET A 1 -9.41 -58.80 -32.96
CA MET A 1 -8.29 -57.99 -32.41
C MET A 1 -8.82 -57.07 -31.30
N ARG A 2 -8.43 -57.33 -30.04
CA ARG A 2 -8.83 -56.54 -28.85
C ARG A 2 -8.10 -55.19 -28.83
N ARG A 3 -8.82 -54.07 -28.87
CA ARG A 3 -8.24 -52.73 -28.62
C ARG A 3 -8.00 -52.57 -27.11
N LYS A 4 -6.74 -52.51 -26.71
CA LYS A 4 -6.32 -52.17 -25.34
C LYS A 4 -6.57 -50.67 -25.14
N GLN A 5 -7.43 -50.30 -24.19
CA GLN A 5 -7.55 -48.91 -23.74
C GLN A 5 -6.27 -48.50 -22.99
N PRO A 6 -5.69 -47.33 -23.26
CA PRO A 6 -4.53 -46.84 -22.53
C PRO A 6 -4.92 -46.47 -21.10
N ARG A 7 -4.24 -47.11 -20.13
CA ARG A 7 -4.45 -47.01 -18.67
C ARG A 7 -4.12 -45.63 -18.05
N TYR A 8 -3.95 -44.59 -18.87
CA TYR A 8 -3.50 -43.27 -18.43
C TYR A 8 -4.64 -42.27 -18.25
N LEU A 9 -5.86 -42.59 -18.72
CA LEU A 9 -7.01 -41.69 -18.59
C LEU A 9 -7.50 -41.55 -17.13
N GLY A 10 -7.39 -42.62 -16.32
CA GLY A 10 -7.80 -42.59 -14.91
C GLY A 10 -6.85 -41.79 -14.02
N LEU A 11 -5.57 -41.68 -14.38
CA LEU A 11 -4.54 -40.97 -13.61
C LEU A 11 -4.58 -39.45 -13.86
N LEU A 12 -5.00 -39.03 -15.05
CA LEU A 12 -5.15 -37.60 -15.40
C LEU A 12 -6.31 -36.92 -14.64
N ILE A 13 -7.39 -37.64 -14.33
CA ILE A 13 -8.54 -37.08 -13.60
C ILE A 13 -8.21 -36.88 -12.12
N ILE A 14 -7.34 -37.70 -11.53
CA ILE A 14 -6.95 -37.58 -10.11
C ILE A 14 -6.01 -36.38 -9.89
N ILE A 15 -5.14 -36.05 -10.86
CA ILE A 15 -4.23 -34.89 -10.75
C ILE A 15 -4.99 -33.57 -10.90
N ILE A 16 -6.02 -33.51 -11.75
CA ILE A 16 -6.87 -32.32 -11.92
C ILE A 16 -7.81 -32.14 -10.72
N GLY A 17 -8.29 -33.24 -10.11
CA GLY A 17 -9.12 -33.20 -8.90
C GLY A 17 -8.38 -32.72 -7.65
N LEU A 18 -7.10 -33.07 -7.49
CA LEU A 18 -6.28 -32.64 -6.34
C LEU A 18 -5.66 -31.25 -6.48
N SER A 19 -5.61 -30.67 -7.68
CA SER A 19 -5.11 -29.30 -7.87
C SER A 19 -6.13 -28.23 -7.49
N ILE A 20 -7.42 -28.57 -7.36
CA ILE A 20 -8.47 -27.63 -6.96
C ILE A 20 -8.53 -27.44 -5.42
N LEU A 21 -8.00 -28.38 -4.63
CA LEU A 21 -7.99 -28.31 -3.16
C LEU A 21 -6.73 -27.63 -2.56
N ALA A 22 -5.72 -27.33 -3.39
CA ALA A 22 -4.47 -26.70 -2.94
C ALA A 22 -4.38 -25.18 -3.21
N LEU A 23 -5.37 -24.58 -3.89
CA LEU A 23 -5.38 -23.14 -4.19
C LEU A 23 -6.16 -22.30 -3.16
N SER A 24 -6.72 -22.91 -2.11
CA SER A 24 -7.53 -22.22 -1.10
C SER A 24 -6.71 -21.37 -0.11
N TRP A 25 -5.39 -21.32 -0.25
CA TRP A 25 -4.48 -20.57 0.65
C TRP A 25 -4.00 -19.23 0.08
N LEU A 26 -4.54 -18.75 -1.05
CA LEU A 26 -4.09 -17.51 -1.69
C LEU A 26 -5.06 -16.32 -1.62
N PHE A 27 -6.22 -16.49 -0.99
CA PHE A 27 -7.07 -15.35 -0.65
C PHE A 27 -6.76 -14.90 0.78
N ILE A 28 -5.59 -14.29 0.98
CA ILE A 28 -5.51 -13.24 2.00
C ILE A 28 -6.45 -12.17 1.47
N GLY A 29 -7.70 -12.23 1.92
CA GLY A 29 -8.75 -11.31 1.51
C GLY A 29 -8.41 -9.95 2.11
N TYR A 30 -7.72 -9.12 1.35
CA TYR A 30 -7.65 -7.71 1.67
C TYR A 30 -9.07 -7.15 1.67
N ASP A 31 -9.44 -6.51 2.77
CA ASP A 31 -10.74 -5.89 2.90
C ASP A 31 -10.71 -4.53 2.18
N ASN A 32 -11.60 -4.38 1.20
CA ASN A 32 -11.76 -3.14 0.43
C ASN A 32 -12.98 -2.34 0.91
N SER A 33 -13.37 -2.53 2.16
CA SER A 33 -14.45 -1.81 2.82
C SER A 33 -13.92 -0.83 3.85
N ASP A 34 -14.76 0.15 4.20
CA ASP A 34 -14.45 1.10 5.26
C ASP A 34 -14.38 0.36 6.60
N ALA A 35 -13.47 0.79 7.47
CA ALA A 35 -13.26 0.18 8.78
C ALA A 35 -13.41 1.21 9.91
N SER A 36 -13.50 0.71 11.14
CA SER A 36 -13.49 1.55 12.34
C SER A 36 -12.53 0.96 13.37
N THR A 37 -11.76 1.81 14.04
CA THR A 37 -10.90 1.42 15.18
C THR A 37 -10.91 2.54 16.22
N GLY A 38 -11.40 2.23 17.42
CA GLY A 38 -11.66 3.24 18.44
C GLY A 38 -12.61 4.33 17.92
N ASN A 39 -12.18 5.59 17.99
CA ASN A 39 -12.93 6.75 17.51
C ASN A 39 -12.61 7.12 16.05
N HIS A 40 -11.82 6.31 15.34
CA HIS A 40 -11.41 6.58 13.97
C HIS A 40 -12.24 5.75 13.00
N ARG A 41 -12.71 6.40 11.94
CA ARG A 41 -13.21 5.72 10.74
C ARG A 41 -12.16 5.79 9.66
N LEU A 42 -11.88 4.65 9.06
CA LEU A 42 -10.91 4.47 7.98
C LEU A 42 -11.69 4.25 6.70
N PHE A 43 -11.33 5.02 5.68
CA PHE A 43 -11.95 4.95 4.37
C PHE A 43 -10.89 4.57 3.37
N LYS A 44 -11.25 3.64 2.48
CA LYS A 44 -10.40 3.31 1.35
C LYS A 44 -10.14 4.55 0.50
N THR A 45 -9.03 4.54 -0.20
CA THR A 45 -8.74 5.53 -1.24
C THR A 45 -8.59 4.84 -2.58
N GLU A 46 -8.90 5.58 -3.64
CA GLU A 46 -8.62 5.18 -5.01
C GLU A 46 -7.59 6.16 -5.59
N LEU A 47 -6.42 5.64 -5.95
CA LEU A 47 -5.36 6.44 -6.56
C LEU A 47 -5.56 6.54 -8.07
N HIS A 48 -5.59 7.76 -8.59
CA HIS A 48 -5.79 8.06 -10.01
C HIS A 48 -4.49 8.44 -10.70
N HIS A 49 -3.62 9.19 -10.01
CA HIS A 49 -2.36 9.65 -10.56
C HIS A 49 -1.24 9.48 -9.54
N VAL A 50 -0.11 8.99 -10.03
CA VAL A 50 1.14 8.88 -9.27
C VAL A 50 2.24 9.51 -10.12
N THR A 51 2.85 10.57 -9.61
CA THR A 51 4.02 11.22 -10.21
C THR A 51 5.16 11.28 -9.21
N VAL A 52 6.32 11.73 -9.65
CA VAL A 52 7.53 11.88 -8.81
C VAL A 52 7.76 13.35 -8.54
N THR A 53 8.18 13.68 -7.32
CA THR A 53 8.65 15.03 -6.96
C THR A 53 10.17 15.09 -7.01
N ASP A 54 10.70 16.30 -7.13
CA ASP A 54 12.16 16.55 -7.07
C ASP A 54 12.76 16.29 -5.68
N ARG A 55 11.92 15.97 -4.68
CA ARG A 55 12.31 15.70 -3.29
C ARG A 55 12.36 14.22 -2.94
N GLY A 56 12.31 13.33 -3.93
CA GLY A 56 12.37 11.89 -3.67
C GLY A 56 11.07 11.29 -3.14
N GLU A 57 9.93 11.87 -3.54
CA GLU A 57 8.61 11.44 -3.07
C GLU A 57 7.73 11.01 -4.25
N TRP A 58 6.81 10.07 -3.99
CA TRP A 58 5.64 9.92 -4.84
C TRP A 58 4.64 11.03 -4.51
N ARG A 59 4.22 11.79 -5.51
CA ARG A 59 3.01 12.61 -5.42
C ARG A 59 1.83 11.77 -5.91
N VAL A 60 0.89 11.52 -5.02
CA VAL A 60 -0.32 10.74 -5.30
C VAL A 60 -1.56 11.64 -5.25
N SER A 61 -2.48 11.46 -6.18
CA SER A 61 -3.82 12.05 -6.10
C SER A 61 -4.89 11.00 -6.32
N GLY A 62 -6.02 11.19 -5.64
CA GLY A 62 -7.04 10.17 -5.54
C GLY A 62 -8.39 10.69 -5.07
N THR A 63 -9.32 9.76 -4.90
CA THR A 63 -10.66 9.98 -4.34
C THR A 63 -10.94 9.06 -3.15
N THR A 64 -11.91 9.46 -2.32
CA THR A 64 -12.38 8.69 -1.16
C THR A 64 -13.75 9.20 -0.73
N ASP A 65 -14.53 8.35 -0.07
CA ASP A 65 -15.83 8.68 0.51
C ASP A 65 -15.72 9.33 1.91
N ALA A 66 -14.50 9.49 2.42
CA ALA A 66 -14.27 10.15 3.70
C ALA A 66 -14.74 11.62 3.70
N PRO A 67 -15.22 12.15 4.84
CA PRO A 67 -15.60 13.54 4.95
C PRO A 67 -14.39 14.48 4.77
N ALA A 68 -14.67 15.70 4.31
CA ALA A 68 -13.64 16.74 4.19
C ALA A 68 -12.94 16.98 5.52
N GLY A 69 -11.63 17.22 5.47
CA GLY A 69 -10.77 17.40 6.64
C GLY A 69 -10.14 16.10 7.18
N SER A 70 -10.62 14.92 6.77
CA SER A 70 -9.99 13.62 7.09
C SER A 70 -8.53 13.61 6.65
N LYS A 71 -7.64 13.05 7.47
CA LYS A 71 -6.20 12.98 7.16
C LYS A 71 -5.91 11.79 6.27
N ILE A 72 -5.05 11.96 5.28
CA ILE A 72 -4.53 10.84 4.49
C ILE A 72 -3.38 10.23 5.27
N VAL A 73 -3.39 8.91 5.40
CA VAL A 73 -2.32 8.12 6.01
C VAL A 73 -1.82 7.14 4.96
N ALA A 74 -0.51 7.02 4.83
CA ALA A 74 0.13 6.06 3.95
C ALA A 74 1.07 5.18 4.77
N LEU A 75 0.94 3.85 4.65
CA LEU A 75 1.76 2.85 5.32
C LEU A 75 2.55 2.07 4.25
N GLY A 76 3.89 2.13 4.35
CA GLY A 76 4.80 1.36 3.48
C GLY A 76 5.15 0.00 4.08
N THR A 77 6.30 -0.56 3.70
CA THR A 77 6.81 -1.81 4.29
C THR A 77 7.59 -1.59 5.59
N THR A 78 7.96 -0.35 5.92
CA THR A 78 8.52 -0.03 7.25
C THR A 78 7.40 0.13 8.28
N ASP A 79 7.69 -0.29 9.52
CA ASP A 79 6.78 -0.13 10.67
C ASP A 79 6.58 1.33 11.13
N VAL A 80 7.25 2.28 10.50
CA VAL A 80 7.44 3.66 11.00
C VAL A 80 6.60 4.69 10.25
N ALA A 81 5.94 4.29 9.18
CA ALA A 81 5.60 5.22 8.12
C ALA A 81 4.21 5.85 8.31
N SER A 82 4.13 6.99 9.01
CA SER A 82 3.09 8.00 8.72
C SER A 82 3.62 8.90 7.59
N VAL A 83 3.37 8.56 6.33
CA VAL A 83 4.15 9.16 5.22
C VAL A 83 3.39 10.19 4.38
N ALA A 84 2.06 10.25 4.48
CA ALA A 84 1.26 11.13 3.61
C ALA A 84 1.30 12.59 4.09
N SER A 85 2.31 13.32 3.61
CA SER A 85 2.45 14.75 3.82
C SER A 85 1.59 15.53 2.84
N SER A 86 1.20 16.74 3.23
CA SER A 86 0.62 17.72 2.32
C SER A 86 1.66 18.17 1.28
N LEU A 87 1.19 18.66 0.14
CA LEU A 87 2.07 19.27 -0.86
C LEU A 87 2.74 20.56 -0.38
N ALA A 88 2.11 21.29 0.54
CA ALA A 88 2.57 22.59 1.01
C ALA A 88 3.67 22.45 2.09
N SER A 89 3.63 21.38 2.87
CA SER A 89 4.56 21.14 3.96
C SER A 89 4.71 19.64 4.22
N THR A 90 5.97 19.22 4.38
CA THR A 90 6.31 17.87 4.85
C THR A 90 5.95 17.65 6.32
N THR A 91 5.51 18.68 7.05
CA THR A 91 5.09 18.57 8.47
C THR A 91 3.58 18.70 8.65
N ASP A 92 2.84 19.02 7.58
CA ASP A 92 1.38 19.08 7.61
C ASP A 92 0.77 17.86 6.94
N TRP A 93 -0.29 17.32 7.54
CA TRP A 93 -1.05 16.22 6.97
C TRP A 93 -1.70 16.60 5.63
N ALA A 94 -1.61 15.70 4.65
CA ALA A 94 -2.53 15.73 3.52
C ALA A 94 -3.95 15.47 4.02
N ARG A 95 -4.93 16.17 3.43
CA ARG A 95 -6.33 16.08 3.84
C ARG A 95 -7.26 15.90 2.66
N VAL A 96 -8.38 15.24 2.94
CA VAL A 96 -9.50 15.13 2.01
C VAL A 96 -10.17 16.50 1.89
N ASN A 97 -10.44 16.91 0.66
CA ASN A 97 -11.23 18.08 0.34
C ASN A 97 -12.22 17.71 -0.77
N ASN A 98 -13.52 17.78 -0.47
CA ASN A 98 -14.60 17.45 -1.40
C ASN A 98 -14.40 16.08 -2.10
N GLY A 99 -14.15 15.03 -1.30
CA GLY A 99 -13.96 13.65 -1.78
C GLY A 99 -12.67 13.40 -2.57
N ARG A 100 -11.77 14.39 -2.66
CA ARG A 100 -10.49 14.30 -3.37
C ARG A 100 -9.34 14.57 -2.41
N PHE A 101 -8.16 14.07 -2.75
CA PHE A 101 -6.94 14.39 -2.02
C PHE A 101 -5.73 14.40 -2.94
N THR A 102 -4.69 15.08 -2.47
CA THR A 102 -3.33 14.96 -3.00
C THR A 102 -2.36 14.88 -1.82
N ALA A 103 -1.43 13.95 -1.87
CA ALA A 103 -0.43 13.71 -0.84
C ALA A 103 0.95 13.46 -1.46
N THR A 104 2.01 13.68 -0.68
CA THR A 104 3.34 13.15 -0.97
C THR A 104 3.68 12.03 -0.02
N ILE A 105 4.36 11.00 -0.53
CA ILE A 105 4.82 9.82 0.19
C ILE A 105 6.32 9.71 -0.08
N ASN A 106 7.14 9.95 0.94
CA ASN A 106 8.59 9.78 0.89
C ASN A 106 8.93 8.31 0.61
N ALA A 107 9.65 8.06 -0.49
CA ALA A 107 9.95 6.71 -0.94
C ALA A 107 10.94 5.98 -0.03
N TYR A 108 11.94 6.69 0.48
CA TYR A 108 12.95 6.15 1.39
C TYR A 108 12.31 5.63 2.69
N ASN A 109 11.43 6.42 3.30
CA ASN A 109 10.74 6.03 4.54
C ASN A 109 9.71 4.91 4.35
N ALA A 110 9.25 4.67 3.13
CA ALA A 110 8.20 3.69 2.85
C ALA A 110 8.73 2.27 2.60
N ILE A 111 10.05 2.08 2.49
CA ILE A 111 10.65 0.80 2.08
C ILE A 111 11.57 0.29 3.20
N ASP A 112 11.26 -0.88 3.71
CA ASP A 112 12.16 -1.67 4.55
C ASP A 112 13.25 -2.32 3.70
N GLY A 113 14.51 -2.15 4.11
CA GLY A 113 15.70 -2.54 3.36
C GLY A 113 16.25 -1.46 2.42
N HIS A 114 17.45 -1.72 1.86
CA HIS A 114 18.26 -0.72 1.14
C HIS A 114 18.58 -1.12 -0.32
N ASP A 115 17.92 -2.14 -0.85
CA ASP A 115 18.06 -2.55 -2.26
C ASP A 115 17.11 -1.77 -3.17
N TYR A 116 17.41 -0.48 -3.34
CA TYR A 116 16.59 0.42 -4.16
C TYR A 116 16.98 0.33 -5.63
N HIS A 117 16.05 -0.12 -6.48
CA HIS A 117 16.27 -0.19 -7.93
C HIS A 117 15.08 0.31 -8.75
N ASN A 118 15.37 0.82 -9.94
CA ASN A 118 14.35 1.28 -10.87
C ASN A 118 13.43 0.12 -11.27
N GLY A 119 12.14 0.41 -11.34
CA GLY A 119 11.10 -0.56 -11.66
C GLY A 119 10.60 -1.39 -10.49
N GLN A 120 11.26 -1.33 -9.33
CA GLN A 120 10.79 -1.96 -8.10
C GLN A 120 9.38 -1.46 -7.77
N ARG A 121 8.50 -2.39 -7.38
CA ARG A 121 7.14 -2.09 -6.93
C ARG A 121 7.08 -2.23 -5.42
N VAL A 122 6.65 -1.16 -4.77
CA VAL A 122 6.56 -1.05 -3.32
C VAL A 122 5.08 -1.08 -2.93
N PRO A 123 4.65 -2.02 -2.09
CA PRO A 123 3.29 -2.00 -1.56
C PRO A 123 3.16 -0.84 -0.56
N VAL A 124 2.23 0.06 -0.84
CA VAL A 124 1.89 1.18 0.04
C VAL A 124 0.38 1.24 0.21
N THR A 125 -0.10 1.05 1.43
CA THR A 125 -1.51 1.22 1.77
C THR A 125 -1.80 2.70 1.99
N VAL A 126 -2.81 3.24 1.32
CA VAL A 126 -3.24 4.64 1.47
C VAL A 126 -4.71 4.69 1.87
N VAL A 127 -5.01 5.33 3.00
CA VAL A 127 -6.38 5.49 3.50
C VAL A 127 -6.64 6.91 3.97
N ALA A 128 -7.91 7.28 4.10
CA ALA A 128 -8.33 8.47 4.83
C ALA A 128 -8.82 8.09 6.22
N VAL A 129 -8.41 8.83 7.25
CA VAL A 129 -8.73 8.58 8.65
C VAL A 129 -9.42 9.80 9.26
N THR A 130 -10.61 9.61 9.84
CA THR A 130 -11.34 10.67 10.55
C THR A 130 -10.79 10.89 11.95
N ASP A 131 -10.91 12.13 12.43
CA ASP A 131 -10.63 12.51 13.82
C ASP A 131 -9.23 12.11 14.31
N TYR A 132 -8.29 11.90 13.40
CA TYR A 132 -6.93 11.52 13.72
C TYR A 132 -6.16 12.75 14.23
N GLN A 133 -5.83 12.78 15.52
CA GLN A 133 -5.25 13.96 16.18
C GLN A 133 -3.72 13.96 16.25
N GLN A 134 -3.07 12.84 15.93
CA GLN A 134 -1.62 12.73 16.04
C GLN A 134 -0.91 13.73 15.10
N ARG A 135 0.25 14.21 15.55
CA ARG A 135 1.11 15.07 14.75
C ARG A 135 1.73 14.23 13.63
N GLN A 136 2.19 14.92 12.61
CA GLN A 136 2.97 14.26 11.59
C GLN A 136 4.29 13.79 12.23
N TYR A 137 4.72 12.56 11.89
CA TYR A 137 5.87 11.83 12.46
C TYR A 137 5.65 11.16 13.83
N ASP A 138 4.49 11.33 14.46
CA ASP A 138 4.13 10.45 15.58
C ASP A 138 3.89 9.04 15.03
N LEU A 139 4.37 8.02 15.77
CA LEU A 139 4.11 6.63 15.41
C LEU A 139 2.60 6.37 15.35
N LEU A 140 2.18 5.61 14.33
CA LEU A 140 0.81 5.15 14.22
C LEU A 140 0.48 4.28 15.45
N PRO A 141 -0.65 4.54 16.15
CA PRO A 141 -1.11 3.64 17.21
C PRO A 141 -1.23 2.21 16.68
N ALA A 142 -0.77 1.22 17.46
CA ALA A 142 -0.70 -0.18 17.01
C ALA A 142 -2.04 -0.68 16.43
N GLY A 143 -3.16 -0.45 17.13
CA GLY A 143 -4.49 -0.85 16.63
C GLY A 143 -4.95 -0.13 15.35
N LEU A 144 -4.41 1.06 15.05
CA LEU A 144 -4.63 1.72 13.76
C LEU A 144 -3.77 1.07 12.67
N ARG A 145 -2.50 0.82 12.97
CA ARG A 145 -1.56 0.13 12.05
C ARG A 145 -2.08 -1.26 11.66
N ASP A 146 -2.53 -2.05 12.62
CA ASP A 146 -3.07 -3.39 12.38
C ASP A 146 -4.31 -3.33 11.48
N GLN A 147 -5.15 -2.30 11.66
CA GLN A 147 -6.32 -2.08 10.81
C GLN A 147 -5.93 -1.65 9.38
N LEU A 148 -4.90 -0.81 9.24
CA LEU A 148 -4.38 -0.39 7.93
C LEU A 148 -3.87 -1.57 7.11
N GLN A 149 -3.22 -2.55 7.74
CA GLN A 149 -2.70 -3.74 7.06
C GLN A 149 -3.80 -4.60 6.41
N GLN A 150 -5.06 -4.43 6.81
CA GLN A 150 -6.20 -5.14 6.22
C GLN A 150 -6.61 -4.56 4.86
N PHE A 151 -6.30 -3.28 4.59
CA PHE A 151 -6.59 -2.64 3.31
C PHE A 151 -5.63 -3.10 2.22
N ALA A 152 -6.13 -3.23 1.00
CA ALA A 152 -5.31 -3.60 -0.15
C ALA A 152 -4.24 -2.52 -0.43
N PRO A 153 -2.94 -2.89 -0.53
CA PRO A 153 -1.91 -1.93 -0.84
C PRO A 153 -1.89 -1.55 -2.32
N HIS A 154 -1.51 -0.30 -2.61
CA HIS A 154 -1.17 0.15 -3.96
C HIS A 154 0.29 -0.19 -4.27
N GLN A 155 0.55 -0.65 -5.49
CA GLN A 155 1.91 -0.98 -5.94
C GLN A 155 2.57 0.24 -6.57
N LEU A 156 3.25 1.06 -5.75
CA LEU A 156 3.93 2.26 -6.21
C LEU A 156 5.29 1.90 -6.84
N LYS A 157 5.55 2.40 -8.05
CA LYS A 157 6.78 2.09 -8.79
C LYS A 157 7.89 3.09 -8.41
N LEU A 158 9.07 2.57 -8.06
CA LEU A 158 10.28 3.39 -8.04
C LEU A 158 10.73 3.68 -9.47
N THR A 159 10.84 4.96 -9.80
CA THR A 159 11.55 5.42 -11.00
C THR A 159 13.06 5.43 -10.71
N GLU A 160 13.88 5.59 -11.75
CA GLU A 160 15.33 5.78 -11.56
C GLU A 160 15.63 6.95 -10.61
N GLN A 161 14.92 8.07 -10.77
CA GLN A 161 15.07 9.24 -9.92
C GLN A 161 14.79 8.94 -8.44
N LEU A 162 13.72 8.20 -8.13
CA LEU A 162 13.40 7.82 -6.76
C LEU A 162 14.39 6.80 -6.20
N ALA A 163 14.78 5.81 -7.00
CA ALA A 163 15.73 4.79 -6.59
C ALA A 163 17.09 5.44 -6.25
N GLN A 164 17.56 6.37 -7.09
CA GLN A 164 18.79 7.13 -6.83
C GLN A 164 18.68 7.95 -5.54
N TYR A 165 17.58 8.69 -5.36
CA TYR A 165 17.35 9.46 -4.14
C TYR A 165 17.41 8.59 -2.88
N CYS A 166 16.78 7.41 -2.90
CA CYS A 166 16.80 6.49 -1.75
C CYS A 166 18.20 5.96 -1.45
N ARG A 167 19.00 5.63 -2.48
CA ARG A 167 20.41 5.23 -2.31
C ARG A 167 21.25 6.36 -1.72
N ASP A 168 21.09 7.58 -2.23
CA ASP A 168 21.83 8.74 -1.75
C ASP A 168 21.46 9.07 -0.30
N ALA A 169 20.17 8.99 0.06
CA ALA A 169 19.71 9.18 1.42
C ALA A 169 20.31 8.14 2.37
N TYR A 170 20.34 6.86 1.99
CA TYR A 170 20.93 5.79 2.79
C TYR A 170 22.42 6.06 3.10
N HIS A 171 23.22 6.38 2.09
CA HIS A 171 24.65 6.66 2.24
C HIS A 171 24.99 7.94 3.03
N GLN A 172 24.03 8.84 3.26
CA GLN A 172 24.25 10.03 4.09
C GLN A 172 24.14 9.74 5.59
N TYR A 173 23.51 8.63 5.98
CA TYR A 173 23.24 8.28 7.37
C TYR A 173 23.99 7.02 7.86
N ASP A 174 24.76 6.39 6.98
CA ASP A 174 25.76 5.34 7.30
C ASP A 174 27.16 5.95 7.49
#